data_AF-A0A1J1LFB7-F1
#
_entry.id   AF-A0A1J1LFB7-F1
#
_cell.length_a   1.000
_cell.length_b   1.000
_cell.length_c   1.000
_cell.angle_alpha   90.00
_cell.angle_beta   90.00
_cell.angle_gamma   90.00
#
_symmetry.space_group_name_H-M   'P 1'
#
loop_
_entity.id
_entity.type
_entity.pdbx_description
1 polymer ?
#
loop_
_entity_poly.entity_id
_entity_poly.type
_entity_poly.pdbx_seq_one_letter_code
_entity_poly.pdbx_strand_id
1 'polypeptide(L)' 'MEFQLFAPQNKAASLMGCFSNGQEIPMQKDESGYFQTQIDLADGIYQSKFRVRSNTESTPKIRLVYEV' A
#
# COMPACT_ATOMS: atom_id res chain seq x y z
N MET A 1 -6.20 12.85 0.79
CA MET A 1 -6.82 11.58 1.20
C MET A 1 -5.79 10.71 1.92
N GLU A 2 -6.17 10.09 3.03
CA GLU A 2 -5.30 9.20 3.80
C GLU A 2 -5.57 7.74 3.43
N PHE A 3 -4.50 6.98 3.23
CA PHE A 3 -4.56 5.55 2.95
C PHE A 3 -3.90 4.78 4.08
N GLN A 4 -4.61 3.79 4.62
CA GLN A 4 -4.13 2.94 5.70
C GLN A 4 -4.29 1.46 5.32
N LEU A 5 -3.30 0.65 5.68
CA LEU A 5 -3.33 -0.80 5.48
C LEU A 5 -2.82 -1.49 6.74
N PHE A 6 -3.69 -2.28 7.40
CA PHE A 6 -3.28 -3.13 8.50
C PHE A 6 -2.56 -4.39 7.99
N ALA A 7 -1.24 -4.46 8.19
CA ALA A 7 -0.42 -5.58 7.75
C ALA A 7 0.77 -5.83 8.71
N PRO A 8 0.50 -6.18 9.98
CA PRO A 8 1.51 -6.20 11.05
C PRO A 8 2.68 -7.16 10.79
N GLN A 9 2.46 -8.22 10.01
CA GLN A 9 3.48 -9.22 9.70
C GLN A 9 4.30 -8.91 8.43
N ASN A 10 3.97 -7.82 7.73
CA ASN A 10 4.63 -7.42 6.50
C ASN A 10 5.81 -6.48 6.79
N LYS A 11 6.84 -6.57 5.94
CA LYS A 11 8.06 -5.76 6.04
C LYS A 11 7.90 -4.39 5.39
N ALA A 12 7.17 -4.35 4.28
CA ALA A 12 6.95 -3.14 3.50
C ALA A 12 5.60 -3.20 2.80
N ALA A 13 5.03 -2.03 2.55
CA ALA A 13 3.88 -1.83 1.68
C ALA A 13 4.11 -0.61 0.80
N SER A 14 3.58 -0.68 -0.43
CA SER A 14 3.52 0.44 -1.37
C SER A 14 2.09 0.61 -1.86
N LEU A 15 1.64 1.85 -1.97
CA LEU A 15 0.41 2.23 -2.66
C LEU A 15 0.72 2.45 -4.14
N MET A 16 -0.12 1.91 -5.02
CA MET A 16 -0.05 2.14 -6.47
C MET A 16 -1.43 2.54 -6.96
N GLY A 17 -1.53 3.57 -7.78
CA GLY A 17 -2.81 4.00 -8.34
C GLY A 17 -2.68 4.72 -9.66
N CYS A 18 -3.81 5.09 -10.25
CA CYS A 18 -3.82 5.93 -11.46
C CYS A 18 -3.16 7.30 -11.22
N PHE A 19 -3.25 7.85 -10.01
CA PHE A 19 -2.61 9.10 -9.60
C PHE A 19 -1.07 9.05 -9.55
N SER A 20 -0.47 7.86 -9.54
CA SER A 20 0.98 7.68 -9.58
C SER A 20 1.48 7.11 -10.91
N ASN A 21 0.63 7.08 -11.95
CA ASN A 21 0.91 6.34 -13.19
C ASN A 21 1.34 4.89 -12.94
N GLY A 22 0.78 4.26 -11.90
CA GLY A 22 1.14 2.91 -11.48
C GLY A 22 2.51 2.78 -10.82
N GLN A 23 3.21 3.88 -10.52
CA GLN A 23 4.44 3.85 -9.73
C GLN A 23 4.15 3.56 -8.26
N GLU A 24 5.11 2.94 -7.59
CA GLU A 24 5.03 2.64 -6.16
C GLU A 24 5.26 3.89 -5.32
N ILE A 25 4.32 4.14 -4.42
CA ILE A 25 4.49 5.11 -3.33
C ILE A 25 4.70 4.32 -2.05
N PRO A 26 5.93 4.32 -1.47
CA PRO A 26 6.19 3.64 -0.21
C PRO A 26 5.28 4.15 0.91
N MET A 27 4.81 3.23 1.74
CA MET A 27 4.02 3.57 2.93
C MET A 27 4.85 3.42 4.19
N GLN A 28 4.61 4.29 5.16
CA GLN A 28 5.30 4.26 6.44
C GLN A 28 4.60 3.29 7.38
N LYS A 29 5.34 2.33 7.95
CA LYS A 29 4.80 1.43 8.99
C LYS A 29 4.93 2.07 10.37
N ASP A 30 3.87 2.00 11.16
CA ASP A 30 3.90 2.34 12.58
C ASP A 30 4.12 1.10 13.48
N GLU A 31 4.29 1.36 14.77
CA GLU A 31 4.48 0.31 15.80
C GLU A 31 3.25 -0.58 15.99
N SER A 32 2.06 -0.09 15.61
CA SER A 32 0.79 -0.83 15.69
C SER A 32 0.59 -1.78 14.51
N GLY A 33 1.43 -1.72 13.49
CA GLY A 33 1.38 -2.58 12.32
C GLY A 33 0.56 -2.02 11.15
N TYR A 34 0.16 -0.75 11.19
CA TYR A 34 -0.44 -0.06 10.06
C TYR A 34 0.62 0.53 9.16
N PHE A 35 0.40 0.41 7.86
CA PHE A 35 1.10 1.18 6.84
C PHE A 35 0.24 2.37 6.44
N GLN A 36 0.83 3.56 6.39
CA GLN A 36 0.10 4.80 6.14
C GLN A 36 0.81 5.66 5.09
N THR A 37 0.02 6.39 4.27
CA THR A 37 0.51 7.46 3.40
C THR A 37 -0.60 8.46 3.12
N GLN A 38 -0.22 9.70 2.80
CA GLN A 38 -1.15 10.77 2.48
C GLN A 38 -0.88 11.28 1.08
N ILE A 39 -1.91 11.26 0.23
CA ILE A 39 -1.84 11.75 -1.15
C ILE A 39 -2.83 12.91 -1.29
N ASP A 40 -2.36 14.00 -1.89
CA ASP A 40 -3.24 15.10 -2.30
C ASP A 40 -3.93 14.73 -3.61
N LEU A 41 -5.27 14.63 -3.57
CA LEU A 41 -6.10 14.18 -4.69
C LEU A 41 -7.31 15.11 -4.77
N ALA A 42 -7.61 15.57 -5.98
CA ALA A 42 -8.87 16.25 -6.25
C ALA A 42 -10.05 15.27 -6.19
N ASP A 43 -11.27 15.78 -6.00
CA ASP A 43 -12.48 14.95 -6.03
C ASP A 43 -12.58 14.13 -7.32
N GLY A 44 -12.85 12.83 -7.19
CA GLY A 44 -12.91 11.93 -8.34
C GLY A 44 -12.87 10.46 -7.93
N ILE A 45 -12.90 9.60 -8.95
CA ILE A 45 -12.80 8.14 -8.80
C ILE A 45 -11.38 7.72 -9.19
N TYR A 46 -10.68 7.09 -8.26
CA TYR A 46 -9.31 6.63 -8.46
C TYR A 46 -9.22 5.13 -8.20
N GLN A 47 -8.59 4.41 -9.12
CA GLN A 47 -8.24 3.01 -8.89
C GLN A 47 -6.89 2.95 -8.19
N SER A 48 -6.82 2.15 -7.13
CA SER A 48 -5.58 1.91 -6.39
C SER A 48 -5.47 0.45 -5.95
N LYS A 49 -4.25 0.05 -5.57
CA LYS A 49 -3.92 -1.27 -5.03
C LYS A 49 -2.74 -1.17 -4.09
N PHE A 50 -2.68 -2.07 -3.12
CA PHE A 50 -1.52 -2.23 -2.24
C PHE A 50 -0.61 -3.35 -2.74
N ARG A 51 0.70 -3.09 -2.73
CA ARG A 51 1.75 -4.09 -2.91
C ARG A 51 2.44 -4.32 -1.56
N VAL A 52 2.31 -5.51 -1.00
CA VAL A 52 2.96 -5.87 0.28
C VAL A 52 4.13 -6.83 0.07
N ARG A 53 5.16 -6.73 0.93
CA ARG A 53 6.26 -7.70 1.02
C ARG A 53 6.19 -8.49 2.34
N SER A 54 6.11 -9.81 2.25
CA SER A 54 6.09 -10.71 3.42
C SER A 54 7.49 -11.03 3.95
N ASN A 55 7.55 -11.54 5.18
CA ASN A 55 8.80 -11.86 5.88
C ASN A 55 9.41 -13.24 5.52
N THR A 56 8.65 -14.12 4.85
CA THR A 56 9.08 -15.51 4.58
C THR A 56 10.14 -15.59 3.48
N GLU A 57 11.34 -16.06 3.82
CA GLU A 57 12.40 -16.39 2.87
C GLU A 57 11.94 -17.43 1.84
N SER A 58 12.39 -17.26 0.59
CA SER A 58 12.28 -18.12 -0.60
C SER A 58 11.28 -17.77 -1.71
N THR A 59 10.33 -16.84 -1.55
CA THR A 59 9.59 -16.31 -2.73
C THR A 59 8.83 -15.02 -2.41
N PRO A 60 8.98 -13.94 -3.19
CA PRO A 60 8.15 -12.75 -3.01
C PRO A 60 6.69 -13.08 -3.37
N LYS A 61 5.88 -13.38 -2.35
CA LYS A 61 4.42 -13.49 -2.51
C LYS A 61 3.83 -12.08 -2.56
N ILE A 62 3.56 -11.58 -3.76
CA ILE A 62 2.83 -10.33 -3.97
C ILE A 62 1.35 -10.63 -3.73
N ARG A 63 0.80 -10.15 -2.60
CA ARG A 63 -0.65 -10.12 -2.38
C ARG A 63 -1.16 -8.76 -2.84
N LEU A 64 -1.95 -8.74 -3.91
CA LEU A 64 -2.71 -7.56 -4.30
C LEU A 64 -3.96 -7.50 -3.44
N VAL A 65 -4.08 -6.44 -2.63
CA VAL A 65 -5.31 -6.13 -1.89
C VAL A 65 -6.04 -5.08 -2.70
N TYR A 66 -7.26 -5.40 -3.12
CA TYR A 66 -8.19 -4.48 -3.77
C TYR A 66 -9.22 -4.06 -2.71
N GLU A 67 -9.34 -2.77 -2.47
CA GLU A 67 -10.49 -2.21 -1.75
C GLU A 67 -11.43 -1.59 -2.78
N VAL A 68 -12.71 -1.93 -2.66
CA VAL A 68 -13.80 -1.58 -3.60
C VAL A 68 -14.44 -0.26 -3.18
#